data_AF-A0A3D4A6D6-F1
#
_entry.id   AF-A0A3D4A6D6-F1
#
_cell.length_a   1.000
_cell.length_b   1.000
_cell.length_c   1.000
_cell.angle_alpha   90.00
_cell.angle_beta   90.00
_cell.angle_gamma   90.00
#
_symmetry.space_group_name_H-M   'P 1'
#
loop_
_entity.id
_entity.type
_entity.pdbx_description
1 polymer ?
#
loop_
_entity_poly.entity_id
_entity_poly.type
_entity_poly.pdbx_seq_one_letter_code
_entity_poly.pdbx_strand_id
1 'polypeptide(L)'
;VHIHCNNLGMPGNWTTTQNTMNALEGHTGHITHIQFHSYGGGDADEDTFHSKVEPLAQYVNENPNVTVDVGQVMFGETTSMTGDGPLGYYLQNVYGTKWFSADTELESGCGIAPIKYRNKSLVHALQWAIGLEWYLMVEDPWRVVMSTDHPNGGSFMAYPQIIRLLMDSTFRRDVLNTVHPEVVNRCQLADLDREYSLGEIAIITRAGPAKLLGLKNKGHLGPGADADITIYLPHENKQTMFEMPRYVIKDGEILVEDGEIRKETFGRTLYVDPGYDPDAEAHIAEWFEQYYSVRFRNYPVGDNYLHNAEQIPT
;
A
#
# COMPACT_ATOMS: atom_id res chain seq x y z
N VAL A 1 -11.35 -7.14 -6.48
CA VAL A 1 -11.35 -5.66 -6.64
C VAL A 1 -10.34 -5.03 -5.69
N HIS A 2 -9.71 -3.91 -6.06
CA HIS A 2 -8.80 -3.13 -5.21
C HIS A 2 -9.56 -1.94 -4.63
N ILE A 3 -9.66 -1.85 -3.31
CA ILE A 3 -10.61 -0.98 -2.62
C ILE A 3 -9.88 0.00 -1.72
N HIS A 4 -10.11 1.27 -1.99
CA HIS A 4 -9.86 2.38 -1.08
C HIS A 4 -11.17 2.69 -0.34
N CYS A 5 -11.20 2.54 0.98
CA CYS A 5 -12.44 2.71 1.76
C CYS A 5 -12.80 4.19 1.93
N ASN A 6 -14.08 4.50 2.15
CA ASN A 6 -14.51 5.84 2.53
C ASN A 6 -13.97 6.25 3.92
N ASN A 7 -14.05 7.55 4.22
CA ASN A 7 -13.64 8.14 5.50
C ASN A 7 -12.16 7.90 5.84
N LEU A 8 -11.28 7.89 4.84
CA LEU A 8 -9.84 7.72 5.05
C LEU A 8 -9.32 8.74 6.06
N GLY A 9 -8.51 8.28 7.01
CA GLY A 9 -7.81 9.17 7.93
C GLY A 9 -8.65 9.71 9.10
N MET A 10 -9.96 9.49 9.08
CA MET A 10 -10.89 10.04 10.07
C MET A 10 -10.95 9.17 11.35
N PRO A 11 -10.96 9.76 12.56
CA PRO A 11 -11.24 9.03 13.80
C PRO A 11 -12.59 8.30 13.73
N GLY A 12 -12.62 7.04 14.17
CA GLY A 12 -13.82 6.19 14.14
C GLY A 12 -14.08 5.45 12.82
N ASN A 13 -13.25 5.68 11.79
CA ASN A 13 -13.45 5.12 10.46
C ASN A 13 -13.36 3.58 10.38
N TRP A 14 -12.82 2.91 11.40
CA TRP A 14 -12.74 1.45 11.46
C TRP A 14 -14.11 0.77 11.25
N THR A 15 -15.19 1.43 11.69
CA THR A 15 -16.56 0.93 11.49
C THR A 15 -16.99 0.97 10.02
N THR A 16 -16.61 2.02 9.29
CA THR A 16 -16.83 2.12 7.84
C THR A 16 -16.06 1.01 7.13
N THR A 17 -14.80 0.80 7.51
CA THR A 17 -13.94 -0.26 6.97
C THR A 17 -14.54 -1.65 7.19
N GLN A 18 -15.02 -1.93 8.41
CA GLN A 18 -15.69 -3.18 8.74
C GLN A 18 -16.95 -3.39 7.89
N ASN A 19 -17.75 -2.35 7.69
CA ASN A 19 -18.94 -2.41 6.84
C ASN A 19 -18.59 -2.64 5.37
N THR A 20 -17.52 -2.02 4.86
CA THR A 20 -17.01 -2.28 3.49
C THR A 20 -16.58 -3.72 3.32
N MET A 21 -15.84 -4.28 4.29
CA MET A 21 -15.46 -5.68 4.25
C MET A 21 -16.67 -6.63 4.29
N ASN A 22 -17.66 -6.33 5.14
CA ASN A 22 -18.92 -7.08 5.18
C ASN A 22 -19.69 -7.03 3.85
N ALA A 23 -19.69 -5.87 3.18
CA ALA A 23 -20.37 -5.65 1.91
C ALA A 23 -19.73 -6.43 0.73
N LEU A 24 -18.57 -7.05 0.93
CA LEU A 24 -18.01 -7.98 -0.05
C LEU A 24 -18.84 -9.27 -0.16
N GLU A 25 -19.62 -9.65 0.87
CA GLU A 25 -20.52 -10.81 0.85
C GLU A 25 -19.84 -12.11 0.33
N GLY A 26 -18.56 -12.31 0.66
CA GLY A 26 -17.75 -13.46 0.24
C GLY A 26 -16.98 -13.27 -1.07
N HIS A 27 -17.19 -12.18 -1.82
CA HIS A 27 -16.40 -11.83 -2.99
C HIS A 27 -14.97 -11.43 -2.61
N THR A 28 -14.03 -11.63 -3.53
CA THR A 28 -12.62 -11.31 -3.30
C THR A 28 -12.35 -9.80 -3.32
N GLY A 29 -11.87 -9.28 -2.20
CA GLY A 29 -11.50 -7.89 -2.02
C GLY A 29 -10.06 -7.72 -1.54
N HIS A 30 -9.38 -6.72 -2.07
CA HIS A 30 -8.10 -6.24 -1.56
C HIS A 30 -8.28 -4.83 -1.02
N ILE A 31 -8.14 -4.64 0.29
CA ILE A 31 -8.27 -3.31 0.92
C ILE A 31 -6.89 -2.68 1.01
N THR A 32 -6.74 -1.53 0.38
CA THR A 32 -5.46 -0.87 0.27
C THR A 32 -5.17 0.03 1.45
N HIS A 33 -3.88 0.22 1.73
CA HIS A 33 -3.35 1.10 2.76
C HIS A 33 -4.20 1.12 4.04
N ILE A 34 -4.52 -0.09 4.53
CA ILE A 34 -5.54 -0.35 5.56
C ILE A 34 -5.24 0.35 6.90
N GLN A 35 -3.98 0.70 7.14
CA GLN A 35 -3.55 1.48 8.30
C GLN A 35 -4.34 2.79 8.42
N PHE A 36 -4.62 3.49 7.30
CA PHE A 36 -5.41 4.73 7.31
C PHE A 36 -6.91 4.54 7.56
N HIS A 37 -7.36 3.29 7.61
CA HIS A 37 -8.74 2.86 7.74
C HIS A 37 -9.03 2.11 9.05
N SER A 38 -8.12 2.22 10.02
CA SER A 38 -8.12 1.40 11.24
C SER A 38 -8.17 2.23 12.52
N TYR A 39 -8.83 3.38 12.46
CA TYR A 39 -8.81 4.38 13.53
C TYR A 39 -10.06 4.30 14.39
N GLY A 40 -9.86 4.13 15.69
CA GLY A 40 -10.87 4.36 16.72
C GLY A 40 -11.02 5.84 17.06
N GLY A 41 -11.84 6.12 18.08
CA GLY A 41 -12.18 7.49 18.49
C GLY A 41 -13.34 8.07 17.69
N GLY A 42 -13.53 9.38 17.76
CA GLY A 42 -14.63 10.08 17.09
C GLY A 42 -14.86 11.49 17.63
N ASP A 43 -15.98 12.09 17.23
CA ASP A 43 -16.51 13.35 17.75
C ASP A 43 -15.58 14.56 17.66
N ALA A 44 -14.64 14.53 16.70
CA ALA A 44 -13.57 15.53 16.53
C ALA A 44 -12.70 15.72 17.79
N ASP A 45 -12.64 14.72 18.67
CA ASP A 45 -11.80 14.70 19.86
C ASP A 45 -10.56 13.83 19.63
N GLU A 46 -9.41 14.47 19.44
CA GLU A 46 -8.11 13.80 19.25
C GLU A 46 -7.73 12.95 20.47
N ASP A 47 -8.21 13.30 21.68
CA ASP A 47 -7.96 12.54 22.90
C ASP A 47 -8.71 11.21 22.93
N THR A 48 -9.55 10.91 21.94
CA THR A 48 -10.21 9.60 21.78
C THR A 48 -9.52 8.71 20.76
N PHE A 49 -8.51 9.21 20.03
CA PHE A 49 -7.83 8.47 18.98
C PHE A 49 -7.07 7.26 19.56
N HIS A 50 -7.28 6.08 18.95
CA HIS A 50 -6.66 4.82 19.34
C HIS A 50 -6.72 3.81 18.20
N SER A 51 -5.95 2.72 18.32
CA SER A 51 -5.95 1.63 17.35
C SER A 51 -7.24 0.81 17.38
N LYS A 52 -7.72 0.43 16.20
CA LYS A 52 -8.77 -0.57 15.99
C LYS A 52 -8.31 -1.67 15.03
N VAL A 53 -7.02 -2.01 15.05
CA VAL A 53 -6.47 -3.09 14.23
C VAL A 53 -7.03 -4.45 14.66
N GLU A 54 -7.05 -4.76 15.95
CA GLU A 54 -7.49 -6.07 16.47
C GLU A 54 -8.81 -6.60 15.86
N PRO A 55 -9.95 -5.87 15.91
CA PRO A 55 -11.19 -6.38 15.33
C PRO A 55 -11.13 -6.53 13.80
N LEU A 56 -10.42 -5.63 13.10
CA LEU A 56 -10.30 -5.69 11.65
C LEU A 56 -9.36 -6.82 11.20
N ALA A 57 -8.25 -7.03 11.91
CA ALA A 57 -7.32 -8.13 11.68
C ALA A 57 -7.97 -9.48 12.00
N GLN A 58 -8.78 -9.57 13.07
CA GLN A 58 -9.60 -10.76 13.34
C GLN A 58 -10.54 -11.05 12.16
N TYR A 59 -11.24 -10.02 11.66
CA TYR A 59 -12.10 -10.20 10.49
C TYR A 59 -11.32 -10.73 9.29
N VAL A 60 -10.17 -10.13 8.96
CA VAL A 60 -9.30 -10.63 7.89
C VAL A 60 -8.94 -12.07 8.17
N ASN A 61 -8.47 -12.42 9.37
CA ASN A 61 -8.07 -13.78 9.73
C ASN A 61 -9.19 -14.80 9.48
N GLU A 62 -10.43 -14.47 9.82
CA GLU A 62 -11.62 -15.31 9.67
C GLU A 62 -12.19 -15.38 8.23
N ASN A 63 -11.86 -14.41 7.36
CA ASN A 63 -12.44 -14.28 6.03
C ASN A 63 -11.37 -14.39 4.93
N PRO A 64 -11.19 -15.57 4.30
CA PRO A 64 -10.11 -15.81 3.35
C PRO A 64 -10.26 -15.06 2.01
N ASN A 65 -11.43 -14.50 1.72
CA ASN A 65 -11.70 -13.69 0.54
C ASN A 65 -11.14 -12.27 0.64
N VAL A 66 -10.67 -11.83 1.82
CA VAL A 66 -10.13 -10.48 2.04
C VAL A 66 -8.62 -10.52 2.21
N THR A 67 -7.95 -9.59 1.53
CA THR A 67 -6.52 -9.32 1.70
C THR A 67 -6.29 -7.83 1.85
N VAL A 68 -5.14 -7.45 2.39
CA VAL A 68 -4.80 -6.04 2.65
C VAL A 68 -3.38 -5.70 2.22
N ASP A 69 -3.13 -4.46 1.85
CA ASP A 69 -1.80 -3.85 1.92
C ASP A 69 -1.79 -2.77 3.01
N VAL A 70 -0.67 -2.64 3.73
CA VAL A 70 -0.69 -1.91 5.02
C VAL A 70 -0.73 -0.40 4.87
N GLY A 71 0.08 0.19 4.00
CA GLY A 71 0.23 1.64 3.93
C GLY A 71 1.02 2.20 5.13
N GLN A 72 2.13 1.56 5.49
CA GLN A 72 2.91 1.92 6.67
C GLN A 72 3.35 3.39 6.68
N VAL A 73 3.00 4.10 7.76
CA VAL A 73 3.49 5.45 8.02
C VAL A 73 4.93 5.41 8.52
N MET A 74 5.78 6.26 7.94
CA MET A 74 7.17 6.46 8.34
C MET A 74 7.41 7.92 8.73
N PHE A 75 8.09 8.14 9.85
CA PHE A 75 8.38 9.51 10.31
C PHE A 75 9.30 10.26 9.35
N GLY A 76 8.97 11.52 9.07
CA GLY A 76 9.69 12.33 8.09
C GLY A 76 8.75 13.21 7.27
N GLU A 77 9.36 13.91 6.32
CA GLU A 77 8.63 14.71 5.33
C GLU A 77 8.29 13.81 4.12
N THR A 78 7.07 13.92 3.64
CA THR A 78 6.61 13.25 2.43
C THR A 78 5.52 14.06 1.74
N THR A 79 4.95 13.51 0.68
CA THR A 79 3.85 14.12 -0.07
C THR A 79 2.69 13.14 -0.11
N SER A 80 1.51 13.60 0.28
CA SER A 80 0.27 12.87 0.00
C SER A 80 -0.19 13.17 -1.41
N MET A 81 -0.55 12.12 -2.16
CA MET A 81 -1.18 12.17 -3.48
C MET A 81 -2.24 11.08 -3.55
N THR A 82 -3.48 11.48 -3.83
CA THR A 82 -4.65 10.58 -3.77
C THR A 82 -5.69 10.97 -4.81
N GLY A 83 -6.52 10.00 -5.22
CA GLY A 83 -7.76 10.24 -5.96
C GLY A 83 -8.89 10.82 -5.09
N ASP A 84 -8.73 10.82 -3.77
CA ASP A 84 -9.67 11.44 -2.81
C ASP A 84 -9.38 12.95 -2.68
N GLY A 85 -9.97 13.74 -3.58
CA GLY A 85 -9.89 15.20 -3.55
C GLY A 85 -10.31 15.84 -2.21
N PRO A 86 -11.47 15.47 -1.62
CA PRO A 86 -11.90 15.95 -0.31
C PRO A 86 -10.90 15.71 0.83
N LEU A 87 -10.21 14.56 0.86
CA LEU A 87 -9.14 14.31 1.83
C LEU A 87 -8.00 15.33 1.68
N GLY A 88 -7.58 15.63 0.44
CA GLY A 88 -6.56 16.64 0.18
C GLY A 88 -6.93 18.02 0.73
N TYR A 89 -8.19 18.42 0.58
CA TYR A 89 -8.72 19.66 1.15
C TYR A 89 -8.71 19.64 2.68
N TYR A 90 -9.14 18.53 3.30
CA TYR A 90 -9.09 18.36 4.75
C TYR A 90 -7.67 18.52 5.30
N LEU A 91 -6.69 17.85 4.69
CA LEU A 91 -5.28 17.93 5.10
C LEU A 91 -4.74 19.37 4.98
N GLN A 92 -5.11 20.09 3.92
CA GLN A 92 -4.73 21.50 3.76
C GLN A 92 -5.28 22.39 4.89
N ASN A 93 -6.51 22.15 5.35
CA ASN A 93 -7.08 22.90 6.48
C ASN A 93 -6.40 22.56 7.81
N VAL A 94 -5.96 21.32 8.00
CA VAL A 94 -5.24 20.88 9.21
C VAL A 94 -3.81 21.42 9.24
N TYR A 95 -3.06 21.32 8.14
CA TYR A 95 -1.64 21.64 8.12
C TYR A 95 -1.31 23.05 7.61
N GLY A 96 -2.24 23.73 6.95
CA GLY A 96 -2.01 25.04 6.33
C GLY A 96 -0.94 25.01 5.22
N THR A 97 -0.71 23.84 4.61
CA THR A 97 0.31 23.66 3.57
C THR A 97 -0.25 23.98 2.18
N LYS A 98 0.65 24.12 1.20
CA LYS A 98 0.25 24.22 -0.21
C LYS A 98 -0.56 22.97 -0.61
N TRP A 99 -1.59 23.16 -1.41
CA TRP A 99 -2.45 22.09 -1.90
C TRP A 99 -2.72 22.28 -3.38
N PHE A 100 -2.68 21.18 -4.11
CA PHE A 100 -3.12 21.10 -5.50
C PHE A 100 -4.31 20.14 -5.58
N SER A 101 -5.33 20.54 -6.33
CA SER A 101 -6.50 19.71 -6.63
C SER A 101 -6.78 19.79 -8.12
N ALA A 102 -7.18 18.67 -8.71
CA ALA A 102 -7.69 18.64 -10.07
C ALA A 102 -8.84 17.63 -10.16
N ASP A 103 -9.99 18.12 -10.61
CA ASP A 103 -11.15 17.29 -10.94
C ASP A 103 -11.12 16.96 -12.43
N THR A 104 -11.14 15.67 -12.74
CA THR A 104 -11.16 15.14 -14.10
C THR A 104 -12.61 14.83 -14.45
N GLU A 105 -13.09 15.43 -15.54
CA GLU A 105 -14.49 15.37 -15.95
C GLU A 105 -15.01 13.93 -15.97
N LEU A 106 -16.09 13.66 -15.23
CA LEU A 106 -16.84 12.40 -15.24
C LEU A 106 -16.05 11.13 -14.84
N GLU A 107 -14.82 11.29 -14.35
CA GLU A 107 -13.93 10.17 -14.00
C GLU A 107 -13.57 10.16 -12.51
N SER A 108 -12.80 11.16 -12.06
CA SER A 108 -12.21 11.17 -10.72
C SER A 108 -11.76 12.57 -10.30
N GLY A 109 -11.45 12.75 -9.02
CA GLY A 109 -10.66 13.87 -8.53
C GLY A 109 -9.22 13.46 -8.21
N CYS A 110 -8.40 14.43 -7.83
CA CYS A 110 -7.14 14.18 -7.15
C CYS A 110 -6.80 15.33 -6.19
N GLY A 111 -6.03 15.01 -5.14
CA GLY A 111 -5.49 15.97 -4.18
C GLY A 111 -4.01 15.67 -3.89
N ILE A 112 -3.18 16.72 -3.86
CA ILE A 112 -1.75 16.62 -3.55
C ILE A 112 -1.39 17.65 -2.47
N ALA A 113 -0.85 17.19 -1.34
CA ALA A 113 -0.45 18.04 -0.23
C ALA A 113 0.83 17.51 0.46
N PRO A 114 1.80 18.37 0.81
CA PRO A 114 2.92 17.98 1.66
C PRO A 114 2.44 17.61 3.06
N ILE A 115 3.05 16.57 3.64
CA ILE A 115 2.79 16.12 5.01
C ILE A 115 4.11 15.85 5.74
N LYS A 116 4.12 16.03 7.06
CA LYS A 116 5.26 15.71 7.92
C LYS A 116 4.82 14.88 9.11
N TYR A 117 5.12 13.59 9.08
CA TYR A 117 4.90 12.70 10.20
C TYR A 117 5.97 12.91 11.28
N ARG A 118 5.52 13.21 12.50
CA ARG A 118 6.38 13.58 13.65
C ARG A 118 6.23 12.54 14.75
N ASN A 119 7.32 11.89 15.13
CA ASN A 119 7.31 10.87 16.19
C ASN A 119 6.80 11.37 17.56
N LYS A 120 6.90 12.67 17.84
CA LYS A 120 6.37 13.29 19.07
C LYS A 120 4.90 13.72 19.00
N SER A 121 4.24 13.60 17.85
CA SER A 121 2.78 13.75 17.76
C SER A 121 2.13 12.43 18.12
N LEU A 122 1.13 12.45 19.01
CA LEU A 122 0.37 11.25 19.39
C LEU A 122 -0.29 10.61 18.17
N VAL A 123 -0.97 11.40 17.33
CA VAL A 123 -1.63 10.92 16.10
C VAL A 123 -0.64 10.24 15.18
N HIS A 124 0.46 10.91 14.81
CA HIS A 124 1.45 10.33 13.88
C HIS A 124 2.14 9.09 14.46
N ALA A 125 2.39 9.08 15.76
CA ALA A 125 2.99 7.93 16.42
C ALA A 125 2.04 6.73 16.49
N LEU A 126 0.74 6.97 16.69
CA LEU A 126 -0.29 5.94 16.57
C LEU A 126 -0.42 5.44 15.14
N GLN A 127 -0.37 6.32 14.14
CA GLN A 127 -0.39 5.93 12.73
C GLN A 127 0.78 4.99 12.37
N TRP A 128 1.98 5.28 12.87
CA TRP A 128 3.13 4.39 12.74
C TRP A 128 2.90 3.04 13.44
N ALA A 129 2.36 3.06 14.67
CA ALA A 129 2.13 1.85 15.44
C ALA A 129 1.05 0.93 14.83
N ILE A 130 -0.06 1.51 14.38
CA ILE A 130 -1.19 0.83 13.73
C ILE A 130 -0.73 0.04 12.50
N GLY A 131 0.18 0.60 11.69
CA GLY A 131 0.74 -0.14 10.55
C GLY A 131 1.52 -1.39 10.99
N LEU A 132 2.30 -1.30 12.07
CA LEU A 132 3.04 -2.45 12.60
C LEU A 132 2.13 -3.50 13.22
N GLU A 133 1.06 -3.09 13.89
CA GLU A 133 0.03 -4.00 14.42
C GLU A 133 -0.59 -4.85 13.31
N TRP A 134 -0.91 -4.26 12.15
CA TRP A 134 -1.48 -5.01 11.02
C TRP A 134 -0.59 -6.17 10.58
N TYR A 135 0.71 -5.93 10.42
CA TYR A 135 1.65 -7.00 10.09
C TYR A 135 1.70 -8.06 11.20
N LEU A 136 1.70 -7.64 12.46
CA LEU A 136 1.93 -8.56 13.58
C LEU A 136 0.68 -9.37 13.95
N MET A 137 -0.52 -8.84 13.72
CA MET A 137 -1.82 -9.45 14.08
C MET A 137 -2.47 -10.28 12.97
N VAL A 138 -2.18 -10.01 11.68
CA VAL A 138 -2.64 -10.89 10.60
C VAL A 138 -1.81 -12.18 10.62
N GLU A 139 -2.47 -13.31 10.80
CA GLU A 139 -1.82 -14.61 11.02
C GLU A 139 -1.22 -15.16 9.74
N ASP A 140 -1.95 -15.03 8.63
CA ASP A 140 -1.54 -15.53 7.32
C ASP A 140 -0.78 -14.45 6.53
N PRO A 141 0.56 -14.56 6.37
CA PRO A 141 1.35 -13.57 5.64
C PRO A 141 0.95 -13.46 4.15
N TRP A 142 0.24 -14.44 3.59
CA TRP A 142 -0.23 -14.36 2.19
C TRP A 142 -1.37 -13.35 2.00
N ARG A 143 -1.94 -12.82 3.08
CA ARG A 143 -3.10 -11.91 3.07
C ARG A 143 -2.78 -10.50 3.55
N VAL A 144 -1.53 -10.23 3.91
CA VAL A 144 -1.03 -8.89 4.26
C VAL A 144 0.20 -8.56 3.41
N VAL A 145 0.14 -7.45 2.68
CA VAL A 145 1.18 -7.02 1.75
C VAL A 145 1.91 -5.80 2.30
N MET A 146 3.23 -5.78 2.12
CA MET A 146 4.04 -4.63 2.47
C MET A 146 3.83 -3.47 1.50
N SER A 147 3.41 -2.33 2.03
CA SER A 147 3.33 -1.07 1.30
C SER A 147 3.54 0.10 2.26
N THR A 148 3.88 1.26 1.69
CA THR A 148 3.88 2.56 2.38
C THR A 148 2.88 3.51 1.74
N ASP A 149 2.00 2.97 0.87
CA ASP A 149 1.14 3.77 -0.01
C ASP A 149 1.92 4.89 -0.69
N HIS A 150 3.05 4.54 -1.32
CA HIS A 150 4.06 5.53 -1.65
C HIS A 150 3.50 6.66 -2.53
N PRO A 151 3.75 7.94 -2.20
CA PRO A 151 4.49 8.47 -1.04
C PRO A 151 3.65 8.82 0.20
N ASN A 152 2.34 8.57 0.24
CA ASN A 152 1.40 8.99 1.28
C ASN A 152 1.87 8.62 2.71
N GLY A 153 2.06 7.33 3.00
CA GLY A 153 2.56 6.88 4.31
C GLY A 153 4.07 7.07 4.46
N GLY A 154 4.81 6.98 3.36
CA GLY A 154 6.23 7.26 3.31
C GLY A 154 6.91 6.83 2.02
N SER A 155 8.20 7.13 1.90
CA SER A 155 9.02 6.68 0.77
C SER A 155 9.11 5.16 0.73
N PHE A 156 9.01 4.55 -0.47
CA PHE A 156 9.28 3.11 -0.64
C PHE A 156 10.71 2.73 -0.23
N MET A 157 11.63 3.70 -0.19
CA MET A 157 12.99 3.52 0.33
C MET A 157 13.01 3.14 1.82
N ALA A 158 11.90 3.29 2.54
CA ALA A 158 11.79 2.89 3.93
C ALA A 158 11.51 1.39 4.13
N TYR A 159 11.25 0.62 3.07
CA TYR A 159 10.95 -0.82 3.20
C TYR A 159 11.99 -1.60 4.01
N PRO A 160 13.32 -1.39 3.85
CA PRO A 160 14.32 -2.05 4.70
C PRO A 160 14.16 -1.74 6.21
N GLN A 161 13.78 -0.52 6.56
CA GLN A 161 13.52 -0.15 7.95
C GLN A 161 12.27 -0.85 8.49
N ILE A 162 11.21 -0.94 7.67
CA ILE A 162 9.99 -1.70 8.02
C ILE A 162 10.32 -3.17 8.24
N ILE A 163 11.11 -3.78 7.34
CA ILE A 163 11.56 -5.16 7.51
C ILE A 163 12.29 -5.33 8.84
N ARG A 164 13.20 -4.43 9.21
CA ARG A 164 13.87 -4.49 10.52
C ARG A 164 12.89 -4.37 11.68
N LEU A 165 11.92 -3.46 11.62
CA LEU A 165 10.88 -3.31 12.65
C LEU A 165 10.06 -4.59 12.84
N LEU A 166 9.84 -5.37 11.78
CA LEU A 166 9.11 -6.63 11.84
C LEU A 166 9.98 -7.82 12.30
N MET A 167 11.27 -7.81 11.95
CA MET A 167 12.20 -8.91 12.24
C MET A 167 12.98 -8.77 13.56
N ASP A 168 12.97 -7.59 14.19
CA ASP A 168 13.74 -7.30 15.41
C ASP A 168 12.86 -6.57 16.42
N SER A 169 12.30 -7.34 17.36
CA SER A 169 11.41 -6.86 18.42
C SER A 169 12.12 -5.89 19.38
N THR A 170 13.43 -6.06 19.59
CA THR A 170 14.21 -5.16 20.44
C THR A 170 14.34 -3.80 19.78
N PHE A 171 14.71 -3.77 18.48
CA PHE A 171 14.73 -2.52 17.72
C PHE A 171 13.34 -1.86 17.65
N ARG A 172 12.27 -2.64 17.47
CA ARG A 172 10.90 -2.11 17.49
C ARG A 172 10.55 -1.44 18.82
N ARG A 173 10.92 -2.06 19.95
CA ARG A 173 10.74 -1.48 21.30
C ARG A 173 11.60 -0.24 21.51
N ASP A 174 12.84 -0.23 21.02
CA ASP A 174 13.72 0.94 21.07
C ASP A 174 13.09 2.13 20.32
N VAL A 175 12.54 1.89 19.12
CA VAL A 175 11.83 2.94 18.36
C VAL A 175 10.56 3.38 19.09
N LEU A 176 9.77 2.46 19.64
CA LEU A 176 8.59 2.78 20.45
C LEU A 176 8.93 3.68 21.65
N ASN A 177 10.07 3.47 22.30
CA ASN A 177 10.54 4.34 23.39
C ASN A 177 10.87 5.78 22.94
N THR A 178 11.04 6.01 21.63
CA THR A 178 11.31 7.34 21.08
C THR A 178 10.05 8.11 20.67
N VAL A 179 8.88 7.47 20.57
CA VAL A 179 7.66 8.13 20.10
C VAL A 179 6.91 8.84 21.25
N HIS A 180 5.70 9.34 21.01
CA HIS A 180 4.86 9.93 22.06
C HIS A 180 4.50 8.86 23.11
N PRO A 181 4.69 9.10 24.42
CA PRO A 181 4.56 8.07 25.45
C PRO A 181 3.15 7.48 25.56
N GLU A 182 2.12 8.28 25.29
CA GLU A 182 0.72 7.82 25.37
C GLU A 182 0.35 6.75 24.33
N VAL A 183 1.19 6.51 23.31
CA VAL A 183 0.94 5.48 22.28
C VAL A 183 0.75 4.10 22.90
N VAL A 184 1.51 3.75 23.94
CA VAL A 184 1.44 2.43 24.58
C VAL A 184 0.11 2.17 25.29
N ASN A 185 -0.63 3.23 25.62
CA ASN A 185 -1.96 3.14 26.24
C ASN A 185 -3.09 3.11 25.21
N ARG A 186 -2.76 3.31 23.92
CA ARG A 186 -3.72 3.57 22.83
C ARG A 186 -3.61 2.56 21.68
N CYS A 187 -2.69 1.61 21.77
CA CYS A 187 -2.50 0.51 20.85
C CYS A 187 -1.87 -0.68 21.61
N GLN A 188 -1.84 -1.85 20.99
CA GLN A 188 -1.32 -3.11 21.52
C GLN A 188 0.13 -3.38 21.08
N LEU A 189 0.75 -2.51 20.28
CA LEU A 189 2.09 -2.75 19.72
C LEU A 189 3.16 -3.14 20.76
N ALA A 190 3.08 -2.58 21.97
CA ALA A 190 4.02 -2.87 23.06
C ALA A 190 3.98 -4.33 23.52
N ASP A 191 2.82 -4.98 23.39
CA ASP A 191 2.55 -6.35 23.84
C ASP A 191 2.78 -7.39 22.73
N LEU A 192 3.07 -6.95 21.49
CA LEU A 192 3.29 -7.83 20.35
C LEU A 192 4.77 -8.23 20.22
N ASP A 193 5.07 -9.45 20.66
CA ASP A 193 6.43 -10.02 20.66
C ASP A 193 6.78 -10.81 19.39
N ARG A 194 5.82 -10.97 18.48
CA ARG A 194 6.05 -11.68 17.21
C ARG A 194 7.19 -11.03 16.42
N GLU A 195 8.02 -11.86 15.82
CA GLU A 195 9.05 -11.48 14.86
C GLU A 195 8.83 -12.22 13.54
N TYR A 196 8.97 -11.50 12.43
CA TYR A 196 8.88 -12.07 11.10
C TYR A 196 10.14 -12.86 10.77
N SER A 197 9.95 -14.03 10.17
CA SER A 197 11.00 -14.80 9.51
C SER A 197 11.34 -14.21 8.13
N LEU A 198 12.51 -14.57 7.58
CA LEU A 198 12.85 -14.24 6.19
C LEU A 198 11.82 -14.79 5.18
N GLY A 199 11.20 -15.95 5.50
CA GLY A 199 10.15 -16.54 4.68
C GLY A 199 8.90 -15.67 4.64
N GLU A 200 8.43 -15.20 5.80
CA GLU A 200 7.29 -14.27 5.86
C GLU A 200 7.61 -12.95 5.17
N ILE A 201 8.82 -12.41 5.33
CA ILE A 201 9.26 -11.21 4.59
C ILE A 201 9.18 -11.46 3.08
N ALA A 202 9.68 -12.59 2.58
CA ALA A 202 9.59 -12.93 1.16
C ALA A 202 8.13 -13.07 0.69
N ILE A 203 7.23 -13.55 1.55
CA ILE A 203 5.80 -13.64 1.24
C ILE A 203 5.19 -12.24 1.10
N ILE A 204 5.26 -11.39 2.13
CA ILE A 204 4.56 -10.09 2.14
C ILE A 204 5.11 -9.09 1.12
N THR A 205 6.30 -9.32 0.58
CA THR A 205 6.98 -8.41 -0.37
C THR A 205 7.06 -8.96 -1.80
N ARG A 206 6.99 -10.28 -2.02
CA ARG A 206 7.15 -10.89 -3.35
C ARG A 206 6.02 -11.88 -3.67
N ALA A 207 5.93 -12.97 -2.91
CA ALA A 207 5.04 -14.08 -3.26
C ALA A 207 3.55 -13.73 -3.10
N GLY A 208 3.19 -13.07 -2.00
CA GLY A 208 1.84 -12.54 -1.74
C GLY A 208 1.40 -11.57 -2.83
N PRO A 209 2.10 -10.45 -3.05
CA PRO A 209 1.75 -9.48 -4.10
C PRO A 209 1.59 -10.10 -5.49
N ALA A 210 2.54 -10.96 -5.91
CA ALA A 210 2.46 -11.62 -7.21
C ALA A 210 1.22 -12.53 -7.34
N LYS A 211 0.89 -13.28 -6.27
CA LYS A 211 -0.29 -14.14 -6.23
C LYS A 211 -1.59 -13.32 -6.30
N LEU A 212 -1.68 -12.22 -5.55
CA LEU A 212 -2.88 -11.36 -5.53
C LEU A 212 -3.12 -10.66 -6.88
N LEU A 213 -2.05 -10.33 -7.59
CA LEU A 213 -2.11 -9.76 -8.93
C LEU A 213 -2.29 -10.82 -10.05
N GLY A 214 -2.33 -12.11 -9.72
CA GLY A 214 -2.46 -13.20 -10.70
C GLY A 214 -1.19 -13.45 -11.55
N LEU A 215 -0.04 -12.93 -11.14
CA LEU A 215 1.22 -12.99 -11.89
C LEU A 215 1.93 -14.33 -11.69
N LYS A 216 1.53 -15.34 -12.44
CA LYS A 216 1.97 -16.74 -12.29
C LYS A 216 3.47 -16.95 -12.41
N ASN A 217 4.19 -16.13 -13.18
CA ASN A 217 5.63 -16.26 -13.40
C ASN A 217 6.45 -15.34 -12.47
N LYS A 218 5.80 -14.63 -11.53
CA LYS A 218 6.44 -13.70 -10.59
C LYS A 218 6.32 -14.20 -9.15
N GLY A 219 7.19 -13.68 -8.28
CA GLY A 219 7.11 -13.92 -6.84
C GLY A 219 7.60 -15.28 -6.37
N HIS A 220 8.22 -16.09 -7.23
CA HIS A 220 8.85 -17.37 -6.87
C HIS A 220 10.13 -17.63 -7.68
N LEU A 221 10.92 -18.64 -7.25
CA LEU A 221 12.18 -19.05 -7.87
C LEU A 221 12.14 -20.46 -8.50
N GLY A 222 10.96 -21.10 -8.51
CA GLY A 222 10.76 -22.40 -9.16
C GLY A 222 10.90 -22.33 -10.70
N PRO A 223 11.16 -23.48 -11.37
CA PRO A 223 11.22 -23.55 -12.83
C PRO A 223 9.97 -22.95 -13.49
N GLY A 224 10.17 -22.13 -14.52
CA GLY A 224 9.11 -21.39 -15.21
C GLY A 224 8.89 -19.95 -14.72
N ALA A 225 9.50 -19.55 -13.59
CA ALA A 225 9.53 -18.15 -13.18
C ALA A 225 10.33 -17.29 -14.16
N ASP A 226 9.98 -16.01 -14.25
CA ASP A 226 10.87 -15.01 -14.82
C ASP A 226 12.13 -14.91 -13.94
N ALA A 227 13.29 -14.74 -14.56
CA ALA A 227 14.58 -14.63 -13.88
C ALA A 227 14.76 -13.23 -13.23
N ASP A 228 13.83 -12.89 -12.34
CA ASP A 228 13.79 -11.68 -11.53
C ASP A 228 14.23 -12.02 -10.10
N ILE A 229 15.51 -11.80 -9.81
CA ILE A 229 16.18 -12.32 -8.60
C ILE A 229 16.88 -11.18 -7.88
N THR A 230 16.67 -11.07 -6.58
CA THR A 230 17.46 -10.18 -5.72
C THR A 230 18.29 -11.00 -4.74
N ILE A 231 19.59 -10.75 -4.70
CA ILE A 231 20.54 -11.43 -3.83
C ILE A 231 21.03 -10.43 -2.78
N TYR A 232 20.83 -10.75 -1.51
CA TYR A 232 21.28 -9.95 -0.37
C TYR A 232 22.44 -10.62 0.33
N LEU A 233 23.43 -9.84 0.76
CA LEU A 233 24.48 -10.35 1.66
C LEU A 233 23.93 -10.40 3.09
N PRO A 234 24.01 -11.55 3.78
CA PRO A 234 23.55 -11.65 5.16
C PRO A 234 24.22 -10.62 6.07
N HIS A 235 23.41 -9.94 6.88
CA HIS A 235 23.86 -8.99 7.88
C HIS A 235 23.02 -9.12 9.16
N GLU A 236 23.60 -8.77 10.32
CA GLU A 236 22.90 -8.79 11.61
C GLU A 236 21.78 -7.74 11.63
N ASN A 237 22.11 -6.50 11.23
CA ASN A 237 21.15 -5.45 11.00
C ASN A 237 20.41 -5.69 9.68
N LYS A 238 19.12 -6.07 9.77
CA LYS A 238 18.27 -6.37 8.62
C LYS A 238 17.99 -5.16 7.73
N GLN A 239 17.98 -3.96 8.30
CA GLN A 239 17.84 -2.75 7.48
C GLN A 239 19.03 -2.63 6.51
N THR A 240 20.26 -2.72 7.02
CA THR A 240 21.48 -2.71 6.19
C THR A 240 21.49 -3.84 5.15
N MET A 241 21.03 -5.04 5.53
CA MET A 241 20.92 -6.18 4.60
C MET A 241 20.03 -5.86 3.39
N PHE A 242 18.87 -5.22 3.62
CA PHE A 242 17.86 -5.02 2.57
C PHE A 242 18.00 -3.68 1.81
N GLU A 243 18.72 -2.69 2.36
CA GLU A 243 18.99 -1.41 1.68
C GLU A 243 19.85 -1.57 0.43
N MET A 244 20.87 -2.44 0.50
CA MET A 244 21.89 -2.57 -0.54
C MET A 244 22.00 -4.03 -1.01
N PRO A 245 21.18 -4.46 -2.00
CA PRO A 245 21.33 -5.78 -2.58
C PRO A 245 22.70 -5.94 -3.26
N ARG A 246 23.28 -7.13 -3.14
CA ARG A 246 24.53 -7.49 -3.82
C ARG A 246 24.31 -7.65 -5.32
N TYR A 247 23.19 -8.26 -5.70
CA TYR A 247 22.77 -8.38 -7.09
C TYR A 247 21.27 -8.14 -7.24
N VAL A 248 20.87 -7.44 -8.29
CA VAL A 248 19.50 -7.43 -8.81
C VAL A 248 19.57 -7.90 -10.26
N ILE A 249 18.88 -9.00 -10.54
CA ILE A 249 18.78 -9.64 -11.85
C ILE A 249 17.35 -9.43 -12.34
N LYS A 250 17.19 -8.96 -13.57
CA LYS A 250 15.89 -8.77 -14.23
C LYS A 250 15.92 -9.48 -15.57
N ASP A 251 14.95 -10.36 -15.81
CA ASP A 251 14.88 -11.19 -17.04
C ASP A 251 16.22 -11.88 -17.39
N GLY A 252 16.99 -12.30 -16.36
CA GLY A 252 18.28 -12.98 -16.52
C GLY A 252 19.49 -12.06 -16.66
N GLU A 253 19.30 -10.74 -16.71
CA GLU A 253 20.36 -9.74 -16.86
C GLU A 253 20.67 -9.06 -15.52
N ILE A 254 21.97 -8.89 -15.19
CA ILE A 254 22.39 -8.16 -13.98
C ILE A 254 22.16 -6.67 -14.19
N LEU A 255 21.22 -6.08 -13.44
CA LEU A 255 20.93 -4.65 -13.45
C LEU A 255 21.67 -3.89 -12.36
N VAL A 256 21.82 -4.50 -11.17
CA VAL A 256 22.54 -3.92 -10.03
C VAL A 256 23.60 -4.91 -9.57
N GLU A 257 24.81 -4.42 -9.32
CA GLU A 257 25.89 -5.16 -8.69
C GLU A 257 26.61 -4.26 -7.67
N ASP A 258 26.70 -4.73 -6.43
CA ASP A 258 27.29 -3.98 -5.31
C ASP A 258 26.60 -2.63 -5.04
N GLY A 259 25.27 -2.62 -5.16
CA GLY A 259 24.46 -1.40 -4.96
C GLY A 259 24.54 -0.38 -6.10
N GLU A 260 25.34 -0.65 -7.14
CA GLU A 260 25.50 0.23 -8.29
C GLU A 260 24.68 -0.27 -9.48
N ILE A 261 24.01 0.66 -10.16
CA ILE A 261 23.29 0.37 -11.40
C ILE A 261 24.31 0.11 -12.51
N ARG A 262 24.26 -1.08 -13.12
CA ARG A 262 25.16 -1.51 -14.21
C ARG A 262 24.52 -1.38 -15.58
N LYS A 263 23.19 -1.53 -15.66
CA LYS A 263 22.45 -1.56 -16.91
C LYS A 263 21.07 -0.93 -16.72
N GLU A 264 20.67 -0.12 -17.70
CA GLU A 264 19.31 0.41 -17.81
C GLU A 264 18.53 -0.40 -18.84
N THR A 265 17.31 -0.79 -18.49
CA THR A 265 16.42 -1.56 -19.36
C THR A 265 14.98 -1.07 -19.20
N PHE A 266 14.20 -1.13 -20.27
CA PHE A 266 12.76 -0.87 -20.19
C PHE A 266 12.01 -2.16 -19.85
N GLY A 267 11.12 -2.07 -18.85
CA GLY A 267 10.28 -3.19 -18.43
C GLY A 267 9.13 -3.49 -19.40
N ARG A 268 8.24 -4.38 -18.96
CA ARG A 268 6.97 -4.70 -19.64
C ARG A 268 5.81 -3.99 -18.94
N THR A 269 4.86 -3.45 -19.72
CA THR A 269 3.56 -2.98 -19.24
C THR A 269 2.58 -4.15 -19.24
N LEU A 270 2.13 -4.55 -18.07
CA LEU A 270 1.16 -5.64 -17.93
C LEU A 270 -0.27 -5.07 -17.99
N TYR A 271 -1.14 -5.67 -18.78
CA TYR A 271 -2.55 -5.25 -18.91
C TYR A 271 -3.48 -6.45 -19.01
N VAL A 272 -4.78 -6.22 -18.84
CA VAL A 272 -5.83 -7.22 -19.08
C VAL A 272 -6.71 -6.75 -20.22
N ASP A 273 -7.25 -7.69 -20.98
CA ASP A 273 -8.18 -7.41 -22.10
C ASP A 273 -9.33 -8.42 -22.03
N PRO A 274 -10.26 -8.24 -21.07
CA PRO A 274 -11.41 -9.10 -20.94
C PRO A 274 -12.41 -8.80 -22.08
N GLY A 275 -13.05 -9.85 -22.60
CA GLY A 275 -14.13 -9.67 -23.57
C GLY A 275 -15.30 -8.87 -22.99
N TYR A 276 -15.90 -8.02 -23.81
CA TYR A 276 -17.08 -7.20 -23.48
C TYR A 276 -18.08 -7.20 -24.64
N ASP A 277 -19.28 -6.64 -24.43
CA ASP A 277 -20.31 -6.48 -25.45
C ASP A 277 -20.01 -5.26 -26.35
N PRO A 278 -19.66 -5.43 -27.64
CA PRO A 278 -19.31 -4.32 -28.52
C PRO A 278 -20.47 -3.33 -28.75
N ASP A 279 -21.72 -3.76 -28.59
CA ASP A 279 -22.87 -2.86 -28.76
C ASP A 279 -22.90 -1.76 -27.69
N ALA A 280 -22.25 -1.98 -26.54
CA ALA A 280 -22.09 -0.96 -25.50
C ALA A 280 -21.28 0.26 -25.96
N GLU A 281 -20.37 0.11 -26.93
CA GLU A 281 -19.54 1.22 -27.42
C GLU A 281 -20.36 2.33 -28.07
N ALA A 282 -21.42 1.97 -28.81
CA ALA A 282 -22.28 2.96 -29.46
C ALA A 282 -23.00 3.83 -28.41
N HIS A 283 -23.49 3.19 -27.34
CA HIS A 283 -24.12 3.87 -26.21
C HIS A 283 -23.14 4.75 -25.45
N ILE A 284 -21.93 4.25 -25.18
CA ILE A 284 -20.87 5.01 -24.52
C ILE A 284 -20.46 6.20 -25.38
N ALA A 285 -20.26 6.02 -26.68
CA ALA A 285 -19.87 7.08 -27.60
C ALA A 285 -20.92 8.20 -27.69
N GLU A 286 -22.21 7.85 -27.79
CA GLU A 286 -23.29 8.83 -27.82
C GLU A 286 -23.34 9.68 -26.54
N TRP A 287 -23.21 9.03 -25.37
CA TRP A 287 -23.11 9.72 -24.09
C TRP A 287 -21.83 10.57 -24.01
N PHE A 288 -20.67 10.01 -24.37
CA PHE A 288 -19.37 10.66 -24.28
C PHE A 288 -19.33 11.95 -25.09
N GLU A 289 -19.80 11.94 -26.34
CA GLU A 289 -19.82 13.13 -27.22
C GLU A 289 -20.76 14.24 -26.72
N GLN A 290 -21.68 13.97 -25.77
CA GLN A 290 -22.53 14.98 -25.15
C GLN A 290 -21.90 15.62 -23.91
N TYR A 291 -21.08 14.87 -23.16
CA TYR A 291 -20.65 15.27 -21.81
C TYR A 291 -19.14 15.47 -21.65
N TYR A 292 -18.30 14.90 -22.51
CA TYR A 292 -16.84 15.08 -22.46
C TYR A 292 -16.37 16.26 -23.32
N SER A 293 -15.20 16.79 -22.95
CA SER A 293 -14.48 17.86 -23.65
C SER A 293 -13.59 17.36 -24.80
N VAL A 294 -13.36 16.04 -24.90
CA VAL A 294 -12.59 15.40 -25.97
C VAL A 294 -13.49 14.54 -26.87
N ARG A 295 -12.99 14.14 -28.04
CA ARG A 295 -13.71 13.23 -28.94
C ARG A 295 -13.51 11.79 -28.50
N PHE A 296 -14.57 10.97 -28.55
CA PHE A 296 -14.52 9.57 -28.13
C PHE A 296 -13.42 8.80 -28.87
N ARG A 297 -13.27 9.02 -30.19
CA ARG A 297 -12.21 8.40 -31.01
C ARG A 297 -10.77 8.71 -30.59
N ASN A 298 -10.56 9.76 -29.79
CA ASN A 298 -9.24 10.19 -29.31
C ASN A 298 -9.00 9.77 -27.85
N TYR A 299 -9.98 9.16 -27.18
CA TYR A 299 -9.90 8.78 -25.78
C TYR A 299 -9.09 7.50 -25.53
N PRO A 300 -9.25 6.41 -26.32
CA PRO A 300 -8.48 5.19 -26.12
C PRO A 300 -6.96 5.42 -26.23
N VAL A 301 -6.20 4.76 -25.36
CA VAL A 301 -4.73 4.72 -25.44
C VAL A 301 -4.34 3.88 -26.65
N GLY A 302 -3.66 4.49 -27.63
CA GLY A 302 -3.21 3.78 -28.83
C GLY A 302 -2.04 2.81 -28.57
N ASP A 303 -1.97 1.73 -29.34
CA ASP A 303 -0.93 0.70 -29.24
C ASP A 303 0.51 1.24 -29.33
N ASN A 304 0.70 2.39 -29.99
CA ASN A 304 2.00 3.04 -30.09
C ASN A 304 2.56 3.52 -28.75
N TYR A 305 1.73 3.64 -27.70
CA TYR A 305 2.16 3.93 -26.32
C TYR A 305 2.55 2.65 -25.55
N LEU A 306 2.18 1.47 -26.07
CA LEU A 306 2.48 0.16 -25.49
C LEU A 306 3.76 -0.43 -26.09
N HIS A 307 4.91 0.19 -25.79
CA HIS A 307 6.21 -0.19 -26.39
C HIS A 307 6.64 -1.64 -26.13
N ASN A 308 6.36 -2.15 -24.92
CA ASN A 308 6.66 -3.52 -24.52
C ASN A 308 5.54 -3.97 -23.58
N ALA A 309 4.50 -4.59 -24.12
CA ALA A 309 3.31 -4.95 -23.35
C ALA A 309 3.11 -6.46 -23.30
N GLU A 310 2.50 -6.91 -22.21
CA GLU A 310 2.14 -8.31 -22.00
C GLU A 310 0.70 -8.37 -21.46
N GLN A 311 -0.16 -9.04 -22.21
CA GLN A 311 -1.52 -9.31 -21.79
C GLN A 311 -1.53 -10.43 -20.76
N ILE A 312 -2.08 -10.15 -19.58
CA ILE A 312 -2.27 -11.12 -18.50
C ILE A 312 -3.66 -11.77 -18.68
N PRO A 313 -3.76 -13.11 -18.71
CA PRO A 313 -5.04 -13.79 -18.79
C PRO A 313 -5.90 -13.51 -17.55
N THR A 314 -7.16 -13.12 -17.76
CA THR A 314 -8.19 -12.96 -16.73
C THR A 314 -9.03 -14.21 -16.54
#